data_AF-A0A7J6UJC2-F1
#
_entry.id   AF-A0A7J6UJC2-F1
#
_cell.length_a   1.000
_cell.length_b   1.000
_cell.length_c   1.000
_cell.angle_alpha   90.00
_cell.angle_beta   90.00
_cell.angle_gamma   90.00
#
_symmetry.space_group_name_H-M   'P 1'
#
loop_
_entity.id
_entity.type
_entity.pdbx_description
1 polymer ?
#
loop_
_entity_poly.entity_id
_entity_poly.type
_entity_poly.pdbx_seq_one_letter_code
_entity_poly.pdbx_strand_id
1 'polypeptide(L)'
;NIALECPDAKRAHDLAVSKGAKSFQEVKTYQDDHGEVKISGIDTYGEVKHLFVERGGYKGDCLMPGFVEWDPGYHVQDVGLKYVDHMVGNVGWNEMDVWAKFYREVFGMDQLISFDDKDISTDYTALKSKVMTVDTGLVKYPINEPAVGKKKSQIEEYLEFNNGP
;
A
#
# COMPACT_ATOMS: atom_id res chain seq x y z
N ASN A 1 0.18 -4.26 6.46
CA ASN A 1 0.84 -2.94 6.44
C ASN A 1 1.63 -2.77 5.17
N ILE A 2 1.60 -1.57 4.60
CA ILE A 2 2.37 -1.16 3.42
C ILE A 2 3.32 -0.05 3.90
N ALA A 3 4.63 -0.27 3.80
CA ALA A 3 5.61 0.67 4.30
C ALA A 3 6.19 1.50 3.15
N LEU A 4 6.22 2.83 3.34
CA LEU A 4 6.75 3.80 2.40
C LEU A 4 7.94 4.51 3.04
N GLU A 5 9.11 4.41 2.40
CA GLU A 5 10.26 5.20 2.81
C GLU A 5 9.99 6.69 2.55
N CYS A 6 10.31 7.53 3.52
CA CYS A 6 10.12 8.96 3.45
C CYS A 6 11.22 9.71 4.20
N PRO A 7 11.48 10.98 3.86
CA PRO A 7 12.52 11.77 4.53
C PRO A 7 12.13 12.26 5.93
N ASP A 8 10.83 12.32 6.26
CA ASP A 8 10.32 12.78 7.55
C ASP A 8 8.99 12.08 7.88
N ALA A 9 9.04 11.10 8.78
CA ALA A 9 7.88 10.27 9.11
C ALA A 9 6.82 11.06 9.88
N LYS A 10 7.23 12.02 10.71
CA LYS A 10 6.29 12.85 11.48
C LYS A 10 5.53 13.78 10.53
N ARG A 11 6.23 14.50 9.67
CA ARG A 11 5.62 15.42 8.72
C ARG A 11 4.68 14.71 7.75
N ALA A 12 5.08 13.53 7.23
CA ALA A 12 4.24 12.75 6.34
C ALA A 12 2.90 12.37 7.01
N HIS A 13 2.97 11.92 8.26
CA HIS A 13 1.79 11.60 9.06
C HIS A 13 0.92 12.82 9.38
N ASP A 14 1.51 13.90 9.89
CA ASP A 14 0.77 15.14 10.22
C ASP A 14 0.04 15.68 8.99
N LEU A 15 0.70 15.68 7.83
CA LEU A 15 0.08 16.10 6.57
C LEU A 15 -1.07 15.18 6.18
N ALA A 16 -0.87 13.86 6.23
CA ALA A 16 -1.91 12.89 5.91
C ALA A 16 -3.15 13.06 6.80
N VAL A 17 -2.94 13.21 8.12
CA VAL A 17 -4.03 13.41 9.09
C VAL A 17 -4.74 14.74 8.86
N SER A 18 -4.00 15.82 8.58
CA SER A 18 -4.60 17.12 8.27
C SER A 18 -5.51 17.10 7.03
N LYS A 19 -5.29 16.14 6.13
CA LYS A 19 -6.08 15.91 4.92
C LYS A 19 -7.19 14.86 5.09
N GLY A 20 -7.46 14.44 6.33
CA GLY A 20 -8.58 13.55 6.66
C GLY A 20 -8.23 12.07 6.78
N ALA A 21 -6.94 11.69 6.70
CA ALA A 21 -6.55 10.33 7.03
C ALA A 21 -6.71 10.08 8.53
N LYS A 22 -7.17 8.87 8.89
CA LYS A 22 -7.25 8.47 10.30
C LYS A 22 -5.86 8.02 10.79
N SER A 23 -5.39 8.63 11.88
CA SER A 23 -4.13 8.24 12.54
C SER A 23 -4.25 6.80 13.06
N PHE A 24 -3.27 5.97 12.71
CA PHE A 24 -3.09 4.63 13.27
C PHE A 24 -2.04 4.65 14.38
N GLN A 25 -0.91 5.31 14.12
CA GLN A 25 0.19 5.43 15.07
C GLN A 25 0.89 6.77 14.87
N GLU A 26 1.03 7.53 15.96
CA GLU A 26 1.95 8.65 16.03
C GLU A 26 3.40 8.20 15.79
N VAL A 27 4.28 9.15 15.47
CA VAL A 27 5.69 8.84 15.24
C VAL A 27 6.32 8.16 16.45
N LYS A 28 7.00 7.04 16.19
CA LYS A 28 7.77 6.29 17.17
C LYS A 28 9.20 6.12 16.67
N THR A 29 10.16 6.46 17.52
CA THR A 29 11.59 6.27 17.26
C THR A 29 12.05 4.92 17.78
N TYR A 30 12.76 4.20 16.93
CA TYR A 30 13.51 2.98 17.25
C TYR A 30 15.00 3.32 17.12
N GLN A 31 15.82 2.88 18.08
CA GLN A 31 17.23 3.28 18.14
C GLN A 31 18.11 2.13 18.66
N ASP A 32 19.30 2.02 18.10
CA ASP A 32 20.42 1.22 18.61
C ASP A 32 21.75 1.95 18.36
N ASP A 33 22.88 1.25 18.53
CA ASP A 33 24.24 1.79 18.36
C ASP A 33 24.56 2.25 16.91
N HIS A 34 23.74 1.85 15.93
CA HIS A 34 23.90 2.17 14.51
C HIS A 34 22.97 3.30 14.03
N GLY A 35 22.22 3.94 14.94
CA GLY A 35 21.40 5.11 14.65
C GLY A 35 19.91 4.90 14.93
N GLU A 36 19.06 5.64 14.24
CA GLU A 36 17.61 5.63 14.49
C GLU A 36 16.76 5.44 13.23
N VAL A 37 15.59 4.83 13.42
CA VAL A 37 14.50 4.73 12.45
C VAL A 37 13.23 5.28 13.08
N LYS A 38 12.55 6.21 12.42
CA LYS A 38 11.25 6.74 12.88
C LYS A 38 10.13 6.18 12.02
N ILE A 39 9.06 5.73 12.68
CA ILE A 39 7.90 5.14 12.00
C ILE A 39 6.62 5.77 12.54
N SER A 40 5.76 6.24 11.65
CA SER A 40 4.38 6.65 11.92
C SER A 40 3.43 5.91 10.98
N GLY A 41 2.12 6.00 11.18
CA GLY A 41 1.18 5.34 10.29
C GLY A 41 -0.25 5.84 10.32
N ILE A 42 -0.95 5.59 9.23
CA ILE A 42 -2.36 5.93 9.00
C ILE A 42 -3.15 4.70 8.56
N ASP A 43 -4.45 4.71 8.82
CA ASP A 43 -5.39 3.73 8.27
C ASP A 43 -5.62 3.97 6.76
N THR A 44 -5.86 2.90 6.01
CA THR A 44 -6.46 2.94 4.67
C THR A 44 -7.64 1.95 4.63
N TYR A 45 -8.02 1.43 3.44
CA TYR A 45 -9.09 0.45 3.31
C TYR A 45 -8.89 -0.80 4.17
N GLY A 46 -10.00 -1.32 4.68
CA GLY A 46 -10.03 -2.51 5.52
C GLY A 46 -9.14 -2.36 6.76
N GLU A 47 -8.35 -3.40 7.04
CA GLU A 47 -7.40 -3.39 8.17
C GLU A 47 -5.99 -2.95 7.76
N VAL A 48 -5.78 -2.60 6.48
CA VAL A 48 -4.47 -2.21 5.95
C VAL A 48 -4.04 -0.85 6.53
N LYS A 49 -2.75 -0.74 6.85
CA LYS A 49 -2.10 0.52 7.29
C LYS A 49 -1.03 0.92 6.30
N HIS A 50 -0.91 2.22 6.04
CA HIS A 50 0.30 2.80 5.47
C HIS A 50 1.23 3.24 6.59
N LEU A 51 2.48 2.81 6.53
CA LEU A 51 3.53 3.21 7.45
C LEU A 51 4.49 4.15 6.73
N PHE A 52 4.81 5.29 7.33
CA PHE A 52 5.85 6.19 6.87
C PHE A 52 7.15 5.87 7.61
N VAL A 53 8.20 5.53 6.89
CA VAL A 53 9.47 5.04 7.46
C VAL A 53 10.59 6.03 7.11
N GLU A 54 11.08 6.72 8.12
CA GLU A 54 12.27 7.58 8.03
C GLU A 54 13.49 6.77 8.47
N ARG A 55 14.26 6.31 7.48
CA ARG A 55 15.43 5.43 7.68
C ARG A 55 16.78 6.12 7.49
N GLY A 56 16.81 7.37 7.00
CA GLY A 56 18.06 8.07 6.65
C GLY A 56 19.08 8.20 7.79
N GLY A 57 18.61 8.17 9.04
CA GLY A 57 19.42 8.20 10.27
C GLY A 57 20.02 6.87 10.70
N TYR A 58 19.68 5.74 10.04
CA TYR A 58 20.18 4.41 10.39
C TYR A 58 21.32 3.97 9.47
N LYS A 59 22.39 3.43 10.05
CA LYS A 59 23.60 2.98 9.34
C LYS A 59 23.96 1.51 9.62
N GLY A 60 23.08 0.78 10.30
CA GLY A 60 23.27 -0.65 10.55
C GLY A 60 23.01 -1.48 9.30
N ASP A 61 23.65 -2.63 9.21
CA ASP A 61 23.46 -3.58 8.10
C ASP A 61 22.09 -4.28 8.14
N CYS A 62 21.44 -4.25 9.30
CA CYS A 62 20.09 -4.79 9.50
C CYS A 62 18.99 -3.87 8.96
N LEU A 63 17.76 -4.38 8.93
CA LEU A 63 16.60 -3.63 8.45
C LEU A 63 16.33 -2.37 9.29
N MET A 64 16.32 -2.50 10.61
CA MET A 64 16.11 -1.42 11.59
C MET A 64 16.52 -1.90 12.99
N PRO A 65 16.56 -1.02 14.02
CA PRO A 65 16.87 -1.43 15.37
C PRO A 65 16.01 -2.59 15.90
N GLY A 66 16.66 -3.54 16.56
CA GLY A 66 16.02 -4.75 17.09
C GLY A 66 15.96 -5.93 16.11
N PHE A 67 16.40 -5.74 14.86
CA PHE A 67 16.62 -6.83 13.92
C PHE A 67 18.05 -7.36 14.07
N VAL A 68 18.21 -8.65 13.80
CA VAL A 68 19.51 -9.32 13.77
C VAL A 68 19.72 -9.92 12.39
N GLU A 69 20.98 -10.03 12.00
CA GLU A 69 21.35 -10.70 10.75
C GLU A 69 20.84 -12.14 10.74
N TRP A 70 20.32 -12.57 9.59
CA TRP A 70 19.88 -13.93 9.34
C TRP A 70 20.75 -14.54 8.25
N ASP A 71 21.71 -15.37 8.66
CA ASP A 71 22.63 -16.09 7.77
C ASP A 71 22.41 -17.61 7.90
N PRO A 72 21.48 -18.20 7.13
CA PRO A 72 21.27 -19.62 7.14
C PRO A 72 22.40 -20.30 6.35
N GLY A 73 22.97 -21.38 6.89
CA GLY A 73 24.02 -22.15 6.21
C GLY A 73 23.61 -22.86 4.92
N TYR A 74 22.41 -22.59 4.39
CA TYR A 74 21.94 -23.03 3.09
C TYR A 74 21.58 -21.81 2.23
N HIS A 75 21.98 -21.86 0.96
CA HIS A 75 21.65 -20.81 0.00
C HIS A 75 20.67 -21.36 -1.05
N VAL A 76 19.61 -20.61 -1.31
CA VAL A 76 18.67 -20.88 -2.40
C VAL A 76 19.16 -20.22 -3.68
N GLN A 77 18.80 -20.77 -4.84
CA GLN A 77 19.08 -20.12 -6.11
C GLN A 77 18.27 -18.83 -6.25
N ASP A 78 18.92 -17.79 -6.77
CA ASP A 78 18.26 -16.52 -7.09
C ASP A 78 17.21 -16.74 -8.20
N VAL A 79 16.01 -16.21 -7.97
CA VAL A 79 14.87 -16.28 -8.89
C VAL A 79 14.69 -15.00 -9.72
N GLY A 80 15.53 -13.98 -9.51
CA GLY A 80 15.59 -12.75 -10.31
C GLY A 80 14.58 -11.67 -9.91
N LEU A 81 13.87 -11.80 -8.79
CA LEU A 81 12.99 -10.76 -8.26
C LEU A 81 13.81 -9.59 -7.71
N LYS A 82 13.47 -8.35 -8.10
CA LYS A 82 14.25 -7.16 -7.75
C LYS A 82 13.54 -6.21 -6.79
N TYR A 83 12.34 -5.77 -7.18
CA TYR A 83 11.59 -4.74 -6.48
C TYR A 83 10.09 -5.02 -6.56
N VAL A 84 9.33 -4.44 -5.65
CA VAL A 84 7.87 -4.37 -5.74
C VAL A 84 7.51 -3.29 -6.76
N ASP A 85 6.80 -3.65 -7.83
CA ASP A 85 6.39 -2.69 -8.88
C ASP A 85 5.06 -1.98 -8.54
N HIS A 86 4.10 -2.73 -8.00
CA HIS A 86 2.78 -2.24 -7.60
C HIS A 86 2.16 -3.17 -6.56
N MET A 87 1.14 -2.67 -5.84
CA MET A 87 0.30 -3.50 -4.96
C MET A 87 -1.18 -3.19 -5.18
N VAL A 88 -1.99 -4.23 -5.30
CA VAL A 88 -3.41 -4.13 -5.63
C VAL A 88 -4.25 -4.15 -4.37
N GLY A 89 -5.20 -3.22 -4.23
CA GLY A 89 -6.23 -3.23 -3.19
C GLY A 89 -7.60 -3.60 -3.77
N ASN A 90 -8.24 -4.60 -3.18
CA ASN A 90 -9.62 -4.98 -3.54
C ASN A 90 -10.57 -4.36 -2.52
N VAL A 91 -11.49 -3.52 -2.97
CA VAL A 91 -12.41 -2.77 -2.11
C VAL A 91 -13.87 -3.14 -2.43
N GLY A 92 -14.78 -2.77 -1.53
CA GLY A 92 -16.19 -3.09 -1.66
C GLY A 92 -16.88 -2.44 -2.86
N TRP A 93 -18.15 -2.82 -3.06
CA TRP A 93 -19.01 -2.23 -4.08
C TRP A 93 -19.11 -0.71 -3.93
N ASN A 94 -18.79 0.03 -5.00
CA ASN A 94 -18.82 1.49 -5.07
C ASN A 94 -17.80 2.18 -4.12
N GLU A 95 -16.77 1.46 -3.67
CA GLU A 95 -15.73 2.02 -2.82
C GLU A 95 -14.48 2.43 -3.62
N MET A 96 -14.33 2.01 -4.88
CA MET A 96 -13.14 2.31 -5.67
C MET A 96 -12.90 3.83 -5.78
N ASP A 97 -13.95 4.60 -6.03
CA ASP A 97 -13.86 6.05 -6.17
C ASP A 97 -13.58 6.76 -4.83
N VAL A 98 -14.08 6.19 -3.73
CA VAL A 98 -13.80 6.67 -2.37
C VAL A 98 -12.31 6.55 -2.08
N TRP A 99 -11.73 5.39 -2.35
CA TRP A 99 -10.32 5.15 -2.08
C TRP A 99 -9.40 5.83 -3.09
N ALA A 100 -9.77 5.92 -4.37
CA ALA A 100 -9.05 6.73 -5.36
C ALA A 100 -9.00 8.20 -4.93
N LYS A 101 -10.11 8.75 -4.42
CA LYS A 101 -10.15 10.10 -3.85
C LYS A 101 -9.25 10.23 -2.61
N PHE A 102 -9.28 9.25 -1.71
CA PHE A 102 -8.37 9.21 -0.54
C PHE A 102 -6.90 9.32 -0.97
N TYR A 103 -6.44 8.50 -1.92
CA TYR A 103 -5.04 8.56 -2.37
C TYR A 103 -4.71 9.89 -3.06
N ARG A 104 -5.66 10.47 -3.80
CA ARG A 104 -5.47 11.80 -4.39
C ARG A 104 -5.31 12.89 -3.33
N GLU A 105 -6.20 12.93 -2.35
CA GLU A 105 -6.19 13.98 -1.33
C GLU A 105 -5.02 13.79 -0.37
N VAL A 106 -4.92 12.61 0.25
CA VAL A 106 -3.95 12.31 1.30
C VAL A 106 -2.52 12.26 0.76
N PHE A 107 -2.28 11.48 -0.31
CA PHE A 107 -0.96 11.26 -0.86
C PHE A 107 -0.59 12.17 -2.03
N GLY A 108 -1.55 12.93 -2.58
CA GLY A 108 -1.30 13.73 -3.78
C GLY A 108 -1.11 12.89 -5.04
N MET A 109 -1.69 11.68 -5.08
CA MET A 109 -1.58 10.78 -6.23
C MET A 109 -2.55 11.15 -7.35
N ASP A 110 -2.12 10.92 -8.59
CA ASP A 110 -2.95 11.03 -9.78
C ASP A 110 -3.42 9.66 -10.28
N GLN A 111 -4.50 9.67 -11.04
CA GLN A 111 -5.00 8.47 -11.71
C GLN A 111 -4.21 8.28 -13.01
N LEU A 112 -3.44 7.19 -13.10
CA LEU A 112 -2.66 6.84 -14.28
C LEU A 112 -3.54 6.26 -15.40
N ILE A 113 -4.33 5.26 -15.04
CA ILE A 113 -5.19 4.51 -15.96
C ILE A 113 -6.42 4.02 -15.21
N SER A 114 -7.54 3.90 -15.91
CA SER A 114 -8.74 3.26 -15.42
C SER A 114 -9.23 2.24 -16.44
N PHE A 115 -9.75 1.14 -15.94
CA PHE A 115 -10.38 0.10 -16.73
C PHE A 115 -11.81 -0.09 -16.24
N ASP A 116 -12.77 -0.07 -17.15
CA ASP A 116 -14.16 -0.36 -16.83
C ASP A 116 -14.52 -1.83 -17.11
N ASP A 117 -15.78 -2.18 -16.88
CA ASP A 117 -16.32 -3.52 -17.09
C ASP A 117 -16.32 -3.93 -18.57
N LYS A 118 -16.21 -2.98 -19.50
CA LYS A 118 -16.08 -3.26 -20.93
C LYS A 118 -14.62 -3.51 -21.32
N ASP A 119 -13.68 -2.91 -20.61
CA ASP A 119 -12.23 -3.12 -20.79
C ASP A 119 -11.74 -4.42 -20.13
N ILE A 120 -12.29 -4.79 -18.95
CA ILE A 120 -11.94 -6.00 -18.20
C ILE A 120 -13.20 -6.82 -17.92
N SER A 121 -13.66 -7.53 -18.94
CA SER A 121 -14.64 -8.61 -18.80
C SER A 121 -14.19 -9.89 -19.47
N THR A 122 -14.51 -11.01 -18.82
CA THR A 122 -14.64 -12.30 -19.48
C THR A 122 -16.11 -12.49 -19.89
N ASP A 123 -16.44 -13.54 -20.63
CA ASP A 123 -17.83 -13.89 -20.95
C ASP A 123 -18.74 -14.07 -19.71
N TYR A 124 -18.16 -14.15 -18.50
CA TYR A 124 -18.85 -14.47 -17.26
C TYR A 124 -18.65 -13.46 -16.13
N THR A 125 -17.51 -12.78 -16.00
CA THR A 125 -17.16 -11.90 -14.87
C THR A 125 -16.59 -10.57 -15.33
N ALA A 126 -16.79 -9.51 -14.56
CA ALA A 126 -16.19 -8.20 -14.78
C ALA A 126 -15.64 -7.62 -13.46
N LEU A 127 -14.73 -6.66 -13.59
CA LEU A 127 -14.28 -5.78 -12.50
C LEU A 127 -14.03 -4.38 -13.04
N LYS A 128 -13.97 -3.40 -12.14
CA LYS A 128 -13.46 -2.07 -12.44
C LYS A 128 -12.15 -1.86 -11.71
N SER A 129 -11.23 -1.13 -12.32
CA SER A 129 -9.93 -0.83 -11.74
C SER A 129 -9.51 0.61 -11.98
N LYS A 130 -8.95 1.26 -10.96
CA LYS A 130 -8.28 2.56 -11.07
C LYS A 130 -6.87 2.46 -10.50
N VAL A 131 -5.88 2.84 -11.29
CA VAL A 131 -4.48 2.83 -10.86
C VAL A 131 -4.08 4.22 -10.40
N MET A 132 -3.78 4.35 -9.11
CA MET A 132 -3.27 5.58 -8.50
C MET A 132 -1.75 5.55 -8.45
N THR A 133 -1.08 6.67 -8.77
CA THR A 133 0.38 6.77 -8.74
C THR A 133 0.84 8.15 -8.31
N VAL A 134 2.06 8.24 -7.79
CA VAL A 134 2.81 9.51 -7.67
C VAL A 134 3.46 9.89 -9.00
N ASP A 135 3.82 11.17 -9.17
CA ASP A 135 4.45 11.72 -10.38
C ASP A 135 5.72 10.98 -10.81
N THR A 136 6.47 10.42 -9.86
CA THR A 136 7.69 9.65 -10.14
C THR A 136 7.39 8.28 -10.77
N GLY A 137 6.14 7.81 -10.71
CA GLY A 137 5.74 6.48 -11.16
C GLY A 137 6.24 5.32 -10.28
N LEU A 138 6.93 5.61 -9.18
CA LEU A 138 7.58 4.59 -8.33
C LEU A 138 6.58 3.83 -7.45
N VAL A 139 5.51 4.48 -6.99
CA VAL A 139 4.48 3.87 -6.15
C VAL A 139 3.18 3.80 -6.93
N LYS A 140 2.67 2.59 -7.16
CA LYS A 140 1.46 2.33 -7.92
C LYS A 140 0.49 1.48 -7.10
N TYR A 141 -0.75 1.97 -6.98
CA TYR A 141 -1.84 1.28 -6.30
C TYR A 141 -3.04 1.13 -7.23
N PRO A 142 -3.15 -0.01 -7.95
CA PRO A 142 -4.41 -0.44 -8.54
C PRO A 142 -5.46 -0.70 -7.44
N ILE A 143 -6.62 -0.09 -7.57
CA ILE A 143 -7.77 -0.25 -6.68
C ILE A 143 -8.88 -0.88 -7.50
N ASN A 144 -9.33 -2.07 -7.09
CA ASN A 144 -10.35 -2.83 -7.77
C ASN A 144 -11.65 -2.86 -6.98
N GLU A 145 -12.79 -2.79 -7.65
CA GLU A 145 -14.09 -3.11 -7.08
C GLU A 145 -14.83 -4.16 -7.92
N PRO A 146 -15.78 -4.90 -7.32
CA PRO A 146 -16.64 -5.79 -8.08
C PRO A 146 -17.42 -5.05 -9.17
N ALA A 147 -17.71 -5.72 -10.28
CA ALA A 147 -18.59 -5.23 -11.32
C ALA A 147 -19.67 -6.26 -11.67
N VAL A 148 -20.79 -5.80 -12.22
CA VAL A 148 -21.92 -6.65 -12.57
C VAL A 148 -21.53 -7.57 -13.72
N GLY A 149 -21.67 -8.89 -13.52
CA GLY A 149 -21.41 -9.92 -14.52
C GLY A 149 -22.44 -11.04 -14.46
N LYS A 150 -22.38 -11.99 -15.41
CA LYS A 150 -23.26 -13.18 -15.40
C LYS A 150 -22.97 -14.11 -14.21
N LYS A 151 -21.74 -14.07 -13.71
CA LYS A 151 -21.28 -14.77 -12.51
C LYS A 151 -20.64 -13.75 -11.56
N LYS A 152 -20.56 -14.16 -10.31
CA LYS A 152 -19.90 -13.43 -9.22
C LYS A 152 -18.48 -12.99 -9.60
N SER A 153 -18.12 -11.75 -9.26
CA SER A 153 -16.79 -11.21 -9.54
C SER A 153 -15.72 -11.89 -8.66
N GLN A 154 -14.51 -12.08 -9.20
CA GLN A 154 -13.36 -12.57 -8.41
C GLN A 154 -13.01 -11.61 -7.26
N ILE A 155 -13.31 -10.31 -7.41
CA ILE A 155 -13.14 -9.32 -6.34
C ILE A 155 -14.11 -9.59 -5.20
N GLU A 156 -15.35 -9.95 -5.52
CA GLU A 156 -16.36 -10.28 -4.53
C GLU A 156 -16.04 -11.59 -3.80
N GLU A 157 -15.46 -12.57 -4.49
CA GLU A 157 -14.91 -13.78 -3.86
C GLU A 157 -13.79 -13.43 -2.87
N TYR A 158 -12.81 -12.60 -3.25
CA TYR A 158 -11.76 -12.14 -2.34
C TYR A 158 -12.35 -11.51 -1.08
N LEU A 159 -13.31 -10.59 -1.22
CA LEU A 159 -13.90 -9.86 -0.09
C LEU A 159 -14.62 -10.80 0.88
N GLU A 160 -15.28 -11.85 0.39
CA GLU A 160 -15.94 -12.82 1.26
C GLU A 160 -14.94 -13.67 2.05
N PHE A 161 -13.88 -14.16 1.39
CA PHE A 161 -12.88 -14.99 2.06
C PHE A 161 -11.96 -14.18 2.98
N ASN A 162 -11.75 -12.90 2.66
CA ASN A 162 -10.95 -11.97 3.47
C ASN A 162 -11.79 -11.24 4.55
N ASN A 163 -13.12 -11.35 4.51
CA ASN A 163 -14.06 -10.60 5.35
C ASN A 163 -13.97 -9.07 5.20
N GLY A 164 -13.74 -8.59 3.99
CA GLY A 164 -13.60 -7.18 3.64
C GLY A 164 -12.34 -6.89 2.84
N PRO A 165 -12.06 -5.60 2.58
CA PRO A 165 -10.84 -5.15 1.92
C PRO A 165 -9.55 -5.57 2.64
#